data_AF-A0A523DKW6-F1
#
_entry.id   AF-A0A523DKW6-F1
#
_cell.length_a   1.000
_cell.length_b   1.000
_cell.length_c   1.000
_cell.angle_alpha   90.00
_cell.angle_beta   90.00
_cell.angle_gamma   90.00
#
_symmetry.space_group_name_H-M   'P 1'
#
loop_
_entity.id
_entity.type
_entity.pdbx_description
1 polymer ?
#
loop_
_entity_poly.entity_id
_entity_poly.type
_entity_poly.pdbx_seq_one_letter_code
_entity_poly.pdbx_strand_id
1 'polypeptide(L)' 'MPKMSGWQAFDRFREIDPGLPVLIATGCGSAAEARERGAQGLLPKPYAPDQLVQAVATLIAGSPRRASRA' A
#
# COMPACT_ATOMS: atom_id res chain seq x y z
N MET A 1 -7.42 -0.53 12.68
CA MET A 1 -8.00 0.82 12.81
C MET A 1 -9.45 0.66 13.28
N PRO A 2 -9.82 1.13 14.48
CA PRO A 2 -11.12 0.81 15.09
C PRO A 2 -12.31 1.59 14.51
N LYS A 3 -12.09 2.61 13.67
CA LYS A 3 -13.16 3.44 13.05
C LYS A 3 -13.25 3.34 11.52
N MET A 4 -12.23 2.81 10.86
CA MET A 4 -12.12 2.78 9.41
C MET A 4 -11.38 1.50 9.00
N SER A 5 -11.85 0.79 7.99
CA SER A 5 -11.14 -0.37 7.45
C SER A 5 -9.91 0.05 6.65
N GLY A 6 -8.95 -0.85 6.46
CA GLY A 6 -7.81 -0.60 5.56
C GLY A 6 -8.26 -0.30 4.12
N TRP A 7 -9.36 -0.90 3.68
CA TRP A 7 -9.94 -0.67 2.36
C TRP A 7 -10.56 0.71 2.22
N GLN A 8 -11.34 1.17 3.21
CA GLN A 8 -11.89 2.53 3.19
C GLN A 8 -10.78 3.59 3.17
N ALA A 9 -9.64 3.33 3.83
CA ALA A 9 -8.49 4.22 3.75
C ALA A 9 -7.83 4.18 2.36
N PHE A 10 -7.66 2.99 1.77
CA PHE A 10 -7.15 2.83 0.42
C PHE A 10 -8.00 3.59 -0.60
N ASP A 11 -9.32 3.40 -0.58
CA ASP A 11 -10.26 4.05 -1.50
C ASP A 11 -10.15 5.58 -1.39
N ARG A 12 -10.12 6.13 -0.17
CA ARG A 12 -9.91 7.58 0.05
C ARG A 12 -8.55 8.08 -0.42
N PHE A 13 -7.50 7.28 -0.27
CA PHE A 13 -6.19 7.66 -0.81
C PHE A 13 -6.19 7.71 -2.33
N ARG A 14 -6.94 6.84 -3.02
CA ARG A 14 -7.11 6.90 -4.48
C ARG A 14 -7.92 8.12 -4.92
N GLU A 15 -8.94 8.51 -4.16
CA GLU A 15 -9.71 9.73 -4.43
C GLU A 15 -8.86 11.00 -4.30
N ILE A 16 -8.03 11.09 -3.25
CA ILE A 16 -7.14 12.24 -3.02
C ILE A 16 -6.02 12.27 -4.04
N ASP A 17 -5.41 11.11 -4.28
CA ASP A 17 -4.25 10.98 -5.14
C ASP A 17 -4.11 9.57 -5.74
N PRO A 18 -4.55 9.38 -7.00
CA PRO A 18 -4.43 8.10 -7.69
C PRO A 18 -2.99 7.63 -7.85
N GLY A 19 -2.02 8.54 -7.88
CA GLY A 19 -0.60 8.25 -8.03
C GLY A 19 0.15 8.08 -6.71
N LEU A 20 -0.52 8.06 -5.56
CA LEU A 20 0.16 7.87 -4.27
C LEU A 20 0.55 6.38 -4.11
N PRO A 21 1.82 6.06 -3.82
CA PRO A 21 2.20 4.66 -3.59
C PRO A 21 1.60 4.14 -2.29
N VAL A 22 0.94 2.98 -2.34
CA VAL A 22 0.31 2.36 -1.16
C VAL A 22 0.75 0.91 -1.01
N LEU A 23 1.26 0.59 0.19
CA LEU A 23 1.61 -0.75 0.64
C LEU A 23 0.49 -1.30 1.54
N ILE A 24 -0.16 -2.38 1.15
CA ILE A 24 -1.20 -3.03 1.95
C ILE A 24 -0.60 -4.14 2.82
N ALA A 25 -0.76 -4.02 4.13
CA ALA A 25 -0.29 -5.00 5.10
C ALA A 25 -1.42 -5.97 5.53
N THR A 26 -1.47 -7.16 4.92
CA THR A 26 -2.58 -8.14 4.97
C THR A 26 -2.40 -9.21 6.05
N GLY A 27 -3.46 -9.71 6.68
CA GLY A 27 -3.48 -11.04 7.31
C GLY A 27 -4.20 -12.08 6.42
N CYS A 28 -4.15 -13.37 6.76
CA CYS A 28 -4.76 -14.46 5.97
C CYS A 28 -6.12 -14.08 5.36
N GLY A 29 -6.23 -14.19 4.03
CA GLY A 29 -7.47 -14.01 3.27
C GLY A 29 -7.62 -12.69 2.49
N SER A 30 -6.78 -11.66 2.71
CA SER A 30 -6.96 -10.35 2.03
C SER A 30 -5.93 -10.05 0.93
N ALA A 31 -5.07 -11.00 0.58
CA ALA A 31 -4.06 -10.84 -0.46
C ALA A 31 -4.61 -10.81 -1.89
N ALA A 32 -5.68 -11.58 -2.16
CA ALA A 32 -6.35 -11.59 -3.46
C ALA A 32 -7.10 -10.26 -3.70
N GLU A 33 -7.87 -9.83 -2.70
CA GLU A 33 -8.62 -8.56 -2.72
C GLU A 33 -7.70 -7.35 -2.94
N ALA A 34 -6.49 -7.36 -2.36
CA ALA A 34 -5.50 -6.30 -2.59
C ALA A 34 -5.06 -6.19 -4.05
N ARG A 35 -4.85 -7.34 -4.69
CA ARG A 35 -4.43 -7.38 -6.10
C ARG A 35 -5.56 -6.93 -7.01
N GLU A 36 -6.78 -7.39 -6.78
CA GLU A 36 -7.97 -6.99 -7.54
C GLU A 36 -8.23 -5.49 -7.48
N ARG A 37 -8.00 -4.87 -6.30
CA ARG A 37 -8.15 -3.42 -6.11
C ARG A 37 -6.95 -2.59 -6.61
N GLY A 38 -5.95 -3.21 -7.25
CA GLY A 38 -4.82 -2.51 -7.83
C GLY A 38 -3.80 -1.99 -6.81
N ALA A 39 -3.66 -2.64 -5.65
CA ALA A 39 -2.61 -2.29 -4.69
C ALA A 39 -1.23 -2.48 -5.33
N GLN A 40 -0.40 -1.44 -5.26
CA GLN A 40 0.94 -1.43 -5.85
C GLN A 40 1.94 -2.24 -5.02
N GLY A 41 1.74 -2.29 -3.71
CA GLY A 41 2.53 -3.09 -2.78
C GLY A 41 1.65 -3.97 -1.90
N LEU A 42 2.13 -5.18 -1.63
CA LEU A 42 1.49 -6.13 -0.72
C LEU A 42 2.51 -6.69 0.27
N LEU A 43 2.18 -6.69 1.56
CA LEU A 43 3.03 -7.27 2.62
C LEU A 43 2.17 -8.18 3.53
N PRO A 44 2.30 -9.51 3.43
CA PRO A 44 1.56 -10.43 4.28
C PRO A 44 2.11 -10.43 5.71
N LYS A 45 1.21 -10.49 6.71
CA LYS A 45 1.52 -10.61 8.13
C LYS A 45 1.56 -12.09 8.54
N PRO A 46 2.44 -12.45 9.50
CA PRO A 46 3.45 -11.58 10.13
C PRO A 46 4.63 -11.32 9.19
N TYR A 47 5.31 -10.18 9.38
CA TYR A 47 6.51 -9.81 8.64
C TYR A 47 7.60 -9.29 9.59
N ALA A 48 8.85 -9.52 9.24
CA ALA A 48 10.02 -8.96 9.90
C ALA A 48 10.24 -7.48 9.50
N PRO A 49 10.92 -6.67 10.33
CA PRO A 49 11.24 -5.28 10.00
C PRO A 49 11.96 -5.12 8.66
N ASP A 50 12.91 -5.99 8.33
CA ASP A 50 13.66 -5.92 7.07
C ASP A 50 12.77 -6.14 5.85
N GLN A 51 11.74 -6.98 5.97
CA GLN A 51 10.77 -7.21 4.91
C GLN A 51 9.91 -5.96 4.66
N LEU A 52 9.58 -5.20 5.72
CA LEU A 52 8.89 -3.92 5.57
C LEU A 52 9.78 -2.89 4.87
N VAL A 53 11.04 -2.76 5.29
CA VAL A 53 12.00 -1.83 4.68
C VAL A 53 12.16 -2.13 3.19
N GLN A 54 12.37 -3.41 2.84
CA GLN A 54 12.50 -3.83 1.45
C GLN A 54 11.24 -3.55 0.63
N ALA A 55 10.05 -3.85 1.17
CA ALA A 55 8.79 -3.60 0.49
C ALA A 55 8.57 -2.11 0.20
N VAL A 56 8.89 -1.24 1.17
CA VAL A 56 8.82 0.22 1.01
C VAL A 56 9.83 0.71 -0.02
N ALA A 57 11.08 0.23 0.03
CA ALA A 57 12.12 0.61 -0.92
C ALA A 57 11.73 0.24 -2.36
N THR A 58 11.25 -0.98 -2.58
CA THR A 58 10.76 -1.43 -3.89
C THR A 58 9.58 -0.60 -4.38
N LEU A 59 8.61 -0.32 -3.50
CA LEU A 59 7.43 0.47 -3.85
C LEU A 59 7.79 1.89 -4.29
N ILE A 60 8.68 2.56 -3.55
CA ILE A 60 9.11 3.93 -3.88
C ILE A 60 9.97 3.94 -5.15
N ALA A 61 10.86 2.96 -5.35
CA ALA A 61 11.70 2.89 -6.55
C ALA A 61 10.90 2.65 -7.84
N GLY A 62 9.81 1.88 -7.77
CA GLY A 62 8.91 1.63 -8.90
C GLY A 62 7.87 2.71 -9.14
N SER A 63 7.72 3.66 -8.22
CA SER A 63 6.76 4.75 -8.35
C SER A 63 7.38 5.91 -9.15
N PRO A 64 6.63 6.53 -10.09
CA PRO A 64 7.12 7.72 -10.78
C PRO A 64 7.52 8.77 -9.74
N ARG A 65 8.76 9.25 -9.83
CA ARG A 65 9.29 10.29 -8.95
C ARG A 65 8.31 11.46 -8.97
N ARG A 66 7.59 11.67 -7.87
CA ARG A 66 6.79 12.88 -7.70
C ARG A 66 7.74 14.04 -7.77
N ALA A 67 7.68 14.82 -8.85
CA ALA A 67 8.27 16.14 -8.87
C ALA A 67 7.75 16.85 -7.61
N SER A 68 8.67 17.33 -6.78
CA SER A 68 8.37 18.07 -5.55
C SER A 68 7.25 19.06 -5.85
N ARG A 69 6.06 18.83 -5.29
CA ARG A 69 4.99 19.83 -5.31
C ARG A 69 5.53 21.04 -4.55
N ALA A 70 5.91 22.07 -5.29
CA ALA A 70 6.11 23.43 -4.79
C ALA A 70 4.76 24.03 -4.36
#